data_AF-A0A934YK36-F1
#
_entry.id   AF-A0A934YK36-F1
#
_cell.length_a   1.000
_cell.length_b   1.000
_cell.length_c   1.000
_cell.angle_alpha   90.00
_cell.angle_beta   90.00
_cell.angle_gamma   90.00
#
_symmetry.space_group_name_H-M   'P 1'
#
loop_
_entity.id
_entity.type
_entity.pdbx_description
1 polymer ?
#
loop_
_entity_poly.entity_id
_entity_poly.type
_entity_poly.pdbx_seq_one_letter_code
_entity_poly.pdbx_strand_id
1 'polypeptide(L)'
;MHNLGNALAAIGAAIAAGVEVERALDRLRRARPTSMRFEVHRVGGRTLIDDSYNANPASVRASVASALELSQLRPLVVCLGDLAELGPDAGAHHAELGRWLAQQGVHRVLATGERTRALVDAARSEGLPTAEHLPDPLALVERAREATPDGGMCLVKGSRVAEMERVAISLRAEWARGLGWRERLRVRAACVCGCGFDEVDGGLADLLEQLEERLGAPLPLTSVCRCARHNEAVGGDDASPHTRGLAADLACRDDRLRQRIVTSWIELLAAHNRRPDAALVPVRVELGPEHVHLDVDRHLPPRLWFAPPTFVDLGNGGRAPAAPLTIGVTGTNGKTTTTTLLAAALRTLGRSTLAVTTVGSFLDGQALPDADRRASWEQRLAELGARGGAAALELTSDALANGLAERLRCRIAVFTNLSRDHLHSHGTVERYLAAKAELFLHLPTDTDARDLPGTAVLNGCDPACALLEEVLPPGTRVLRYGLRARGAPYAPLHLTGEVELGWRGTTVALESRDLPTGLAECRALRTRAVGEVHAENALAAFLAALAAGVSATDAARAIAEEAPPPGRFERIAHAPAVVVDYAHSPDALRRTLSSARALCTGRLWVVVGAGGQRDVGKRSAMGRAASPTR
;
A
#
# COMPACT_ATOMS: atom_id res chain seq x y z
N MET A 1 4.02 -22.67 -20.93
CA MET A 1 4.61 -23.59 -19.91
C MET A 1 4.95 -22.93 -18.57
N HIS A 2 5.42 -21.67 -18.53
CA HIS A 2 5.89 -20.94 -17.33
C HIS A 2 5.13 -21.16 -16.00
N ASN A 3 3.79 -21.18 -16.01
CA ASN A 3 2.96 -21.30 -14.80
C ASN A 3 2.44 -22.72 -14.51
N LEU A 4 2.77 -23.72 -15.33
CA LEU A 4 2.19 -25.05 -15.21
C LEU A 4 2.57 -25.74 -13.90
N GLY A 5 3.83 -25.64 -13.47
CA GLY A 5 4.27 -26.21 -12.18
C GLY A 5 3.57 -25.57 -10.97
N ASN A 6 3.40 -24.25 -10.99
CA ASN A 6 2.66 -23.52 -9.95
C ASN A 6 1.18 -23.90 -9.93
N ALA A 7 0.57 -24.04 -11.11
CA ALA A 7 -0.79 -24.52 -11.28
C ALA A 7 -0.97 -25.94 -10.73
N LEU A 8 -0.04 -26.85 -11.04
CA LEU A 8 -0.06 -28.24 -10.55
C LEU A 8 0.11 -28.30 -9.02
N ALA A 9 1.02 -27.50 -8.45
CA ALA A 9 1.20 -27.42 -7.01
C ALA A 9 -0.05 -26.87 -6.30
N ALA A 10 -0.69 -25.84 -6.87
CA ALA A 10 -1.93 -25.28 -6.35
C ALA A 10 -3.09 -26.30 -6.41
N ILE A 11 -3.22 -27.03 -7.51
CA ILE A 11 -4.20 -28.13 -7.64
C ILE A 11 -3.90 -29.23 -6.62
N GLY A 12 -2.64 -29.66 -6.47
CA GLY A 12 -2.25 -30.67 -5.50
C GLY A 12 -2.57 -30.29 -4.06
N ALA A 13 -2.32 -29.04 -3.68
CA ALA A 13 -2.68 -28.50 -2.37
C ALA A 13 -4.21 -28.46 -2.18
N ALA A 14 -4.97 -28.07 -3.20
CA ALA A 14 -6.42 -28.05 -3.16
C ALA A 14 -7.00 -29.47 -2.97
N ILE A 15 -6.48 -30.46 -3.70
CA ILE A 15 -6.87 -31.87 -3.56
C ILE A 15 -6.55 -32.39 -2.15
N ALA A 16 -5.36 -32.12 -1.63
CA ALA A 16 -4.97 -32.50 -0.27
C ALA A 16 -5.86 -31.87 0.82
N ALA A 17 -6.48 -30.73 0.51
CA ALA A 17 -7.44 -30.04 1.36
C ALA A 17 -8.90 -30.51 1.14
N GLY A 18 -9.15 -31.53 0.31
CA GLY A 18 -10.48 -32.08 0.04
C GLY A 18 -11.27 -31.36 -1.05
N VAL A 19 -10.61 -30.58 -1.93
CA VAL A 19 -11.26 -29.94 -3.08
C VAL A 19 -11.27 -30.90 -4.27
N GLU A 20 -12.45 -31.09 -4.87
CA GLU A 20 -12.63 -31.86 -6.10
C GLU A 20 -11.79 -31.33 -7.27
N VAL A 21 -11.15 -32.23 -8.01
CA VAL A 21 -10.21 -31.91 -9.10
C VAL A 21 -10.85 -31.04 -10.18
N GLU A 22 -12.07 -31.36 -10.59
CA GLU A 22 -12.81 -30.60 -11.62
C GLU A 22 -13.05 -29.15 -11.18
N ARG A 23 -13.36 -28.94 -9.90
CA ARG A 23 -13.59 -27.62 -9.32
C ARG A 23 -12.29 -26.82 -9.24
N ALA A 24 -11.17 -27.47 -8.90
CA ALA A 24 -9.85 -26.85 -8.93
C ALA A 24 -9.44 -26.43 -10.34
N LEU A 25 -9.71 -27.27 -11.35
CA LEU A 25 -9.42 -26.98 -12.76
C LEU A 25 -10.27 -25.84 -13.32
N ASP A 26 -11.58 -25.81 -13.06
CA ASP A 26 -12.45 -24.71 -13.50
C ASP A 26 -12.02 -23.36 -12.90
N ARG A 27 -11.63 -23.36 -11.61
CA ARG A 27 -11.10 -22.15 -10.96
C ARG A 27 -9.77 -21.72 -11.55
N LEU A 28 -8.87 -22.65 -11.87
CA LEU A 28 -7.58 -22.33 -12.48
C LEU A 28 -7.72 -21.77 -13.90
N ARG A 29 -8.67 -22.27 -14.71
CA ARG A 29 -8.95 -21.74 -16.06
C ARG A 29 -9.38 -20.27 -16.05
N ARG A 30 -10.06 -19.86 -14.99
CA ARG A 30 -10.53 -18.48 -14.77
C ARG A 30 -9.51 -17.62 -14.03
N ALA A 31 -8.48 -18.24 -13.46
CA ALA A 31 -7.41 -17.54 -12.78
C ALA A 31 -6.58 -16.77 -13.81
N ARG A 32 -6.49 -15.46 -13.60
CA ARG A 32 -5.61 -14.62 -14.41
C ARG A 32 -4.25 -14.51 -13.72
N PRO A 33 -3.15 -14.44 -14.49
CA PRO A 33 -1.85 -14.11 -13.92
C PRO A 33 -1.92 -12.81 -13.11
N THR A 34 -1.22 -12.77 -11.99
CA THR A 34 -0.90 -11.50 -11.31
C THR A 34 -0.13 -10.60 -12.26
N SER A 35 -0.38 -9.30 -12.24
CA SER A 35 0.29 -8.32 -13.11
C SER A 35 1.82 -8.46 -13.10
N MET A 36 2.45 -8.19 -14.25
CA MET A 36 3.90 -8.32 -14.49
C MET A 36 4.44 -9.75 -14.35
N ARG A 37 3.59 -10.78 -14.47
CA ARG A 37 4.01 -12.20 -14.48
C ARG A 37 3.63 -12.87 -15.80
N PHE A 38 4.48 -12.65 -16.80
CA PHE A 38 4.36 -13.20 -18.15
C PHE A 38 3.09 -12.72 -18.87
N GLU A 39 2.84 -11.42 -18.76
CA GLU A 39 1.69 -10.73 -19.33
C GLU A 39 1.95 -10.35 -20.79
N VAL A 40 0.98 -10.51 -21.69
CA VAL A 40 1.20 -10.34 -23.15
C VAL A 40 0.36 -9.18 -23.69
N HIS A 41 1.03 -8.20 -24.31
CA HIS A 41 0.40 -7.04 -24.95
C HIS A 41 0.71 -7.02 -26.46
N ARG A 42 -0.25 -6.62 -27.29
CA ARG A 42 -0.06 -6.45 -28.73
C ARG A 42 -0.25 -4.98 -29.10
N VAL A 43 0.77 -4.36 -29.72
CA VAL A 43 0.81 -2.90 -29.94
C VAL A 43 1.52 -2.59 -31.27
N GLY A 44 0.86 -1.84 -32.16
CA GLY A 44 1.47 -1.42 -33.43
C GLY A 44 2.07 -2.58 -34.24
N GLY A 45 1.35 -3.70 -34.33
CA GLY A 45 1.81 -4.92 -35.02
C GLY A 45 2.88 -5.74 -34.29
N ARG A 46 3.37 -5.31 -33.12
CA ARG A 46 4.38 -6.00 -32.30
C ARG A 46 3.76 -6.65 -31.07
N THR A 47 4.49 -7.58 -30.44
CA THR A 47 4.07 -8.19 -29.16
C THR A 47 5.06 -7.88 -28.04
N LEU A 48 4.59 -7.35 -26.92
CA LEU A 48 5.37 -7.17 -25.69
C LEU A 48 4.98 -8.27 -24.68
N ILE A 49 5.94 -8.94 -24.08
CA ILE A 49 5.75 -9.83 -22.93
C ILE A 49 6.35 -9.13 -21.71
N ASP A 50 5.52 -8.77 -20.74
CA ASP A 50 5.93 -8.19 -19.47
C ASP A 50 6.03 -9.27 -18.37
N ASP A 51 7.25 -9.54 -17.94
CA ASP A 51 7.56 -10.43 -16.84
C ASP A 51 8.58 -9.78 -15.87
N SER A 52 8.32 -8.51 -15.57
CA SER A 52 9.17 -7.60 -14.78
C SER A 52 8.97 -7.63 -13.26
N TYR A 53 8.11 -8.52 -12.73
CA TYR A 53 7.84 -8.55 -11.29
C TYR A 53 9.07 -8.97 -10.45
N ASN A 54 9.72 -10.06 -10.87
CA ASN A 54 10.91 -10.59 -10.22
C ASN A 54 11.73 -11.44 -11.21
N ALA A 55 13.05 -11.46 -11.07
CA ALA A 55 13.93 -12.21 -11.95
C ALA A 55 15.06 -12.92 -11.17
N ASN A 56 15.32 -14.16 -11.59
CA ASN A 56 16.48 -14.96 -11.23
C ASN A 56 16.84 -15.84 -12.45
N PRO A 57 18.01 -16.50 -12.50
CA PRO A 57 18.43 -17.26 -13.68
C PRO A 57 17.43 -18.31 -14.13
N ALA A 58 16.83 -19.07 -13.20
CA ALA A 58 15.85 -20.10 -13.53
C ALA A 58 14.55 -19.50 -14.09
N SER A 59 14.06 -18.40 -13.52
CA SER A 59 12.86 -17.73 -14.01
C SER A 59 13.09 -17.06 -15.37
N VAL A 60 14.26 -16.47 -15.61
CA VAL A 60 14.61 -15.94 -16.95
C VAL A 60 14.58 -17.05 -18.00
N ARG A 61 15.22 -18.20 -17.72
CA ARG A 61 15.20 -19.35 -18.64
C ARG A 61 13.78 -19.80 -18.97
N ALA A 62 12.94 -19.95 -17.96
CA ALA A 62 11.55 -20.36 -18.14
C ALA A 62 10.73 -19.36 -18.98
N SER A 63 10.94 -18.06 -18.77
CA SER A 63 10.23 -17.02 -19.51
C SER A 63 10.71 -16.92 -20.95
N VAL A 64 12.02 -16.98 -21.19
CA VAL A 64 12.58 -16.98 -22.55
C VAL A 64 12.12 -18.21 -23.34
N ALA A 65 12.15 -19.40 -22.74
CA ALA A 65 11.65 -20.61 -23.39
C ALA A 65 10.16 -20.50 -23.77
N SER A 66 9.33 -19.97 -22.86
CA SER A 66 7.91 -19.73 -23.14
C SER A 66 7.70 -18.64 -24.21
N ALA A 67 8.55 -17.62 -24.24
CA ALA A 67 8.47 -16.54 -25.22
C ALA A 67 8.88 -16.99 -26.63
N LEU A 68 9.87 -17.87 -26.74
CA LEU A 68 10.30 -18.48 -28.01
C LEU A 68 9.20 -19.38 -28.59
N GLU A 69 8.55 -20.17 -27.75
CA GLU A 69 7.40 -20.98 -28.17
C GLU A 69 6.26 -20.09 -28.71
N LEU A 70 5.97 -18.98 -28.03
CA LEU A 70 4.97 -18.00 -28.46
C LEU A 70 5.40 -17.20 -29.70
N SER A 71 6.71 -17.02 -29.91
CA SER A 71 7.19 -16.25 -31.04
C SER A 71 6.92 -16.93 -32.37
N GLN A 72 6.74 -18.26 -32.40
CA GLN A 72 6.50 -19.01 -33.64
C GLN A 72 7.52 -18.61 -34.73
N LEU A 73 8.80 -18.55 -34.36
CA LEU A 73 9.93 -18.13 -35.20
C LEU A 73 9.98 -16.63 -35.56
N ARG A 74 9.06 -15.80 -35.06
CA ARG A 74 9.16 -14.34 -35.19
C ARG A 74 10.34 -13.81 -34.35
N PRO A 75 10.99 -12.70 -34.76
CA PRO A 75 12.12 -12.14 -34.03
C PRO A 75 11.78 -11.84 -32.57
N LEU A 76 12.52 -12.44 -31.63
CA LEU A 76 12.37 -12.20 -30.19
C LEU A 76 13.54 -11.38 -29.64
N VAL A 77 13.25 -10.17 -29.20
CA VAL A 77 14.15 -9.32 -28.41
C VAL A 77 13.94 -9.62 -26.93
N VAL A 78 15.03 -9.80 -26.17
CA VAL A 78 14.96 -10.05 -24.72
C VAL A 78 15.64 -8.90 -23.98
N CYS A 79 14.85 -8.16 -23.21
CA CYS A 79 15.28 -7.05 -22.38
C CYS A 79 15.48 -7.52 -20.93
N LEU A 80 16.69 -7.36 -20.38
CA LEU A 80 17.05 -7.80 -19.04
C LEU A 80 17.57 -6.68 -18.16
N GLY A 81 17.10 -6.63 -16.92
CA GLY A 81 17.73 -5.84 -15.85
C GLY A 81 18.64 -6.70 -14.98
N ASP A 82 19.35 -6.05 -14.04
CA ASP A 82 20.15 -6.74 -13.03
C ASP A 82 19.31 -7.79 -12.28
N LEU A 83 19.85 -9.00 -12.20
CA LEU A 83 19.33 -10.03 -11.32
C LEU A 83 19.83 -9.74 -9.90
N ALA A 84 18.91 -9.26 -9.07
CA ALA A 84 19.20 -8.89 -7.70
C ALA A 84 19.50 -10.12 -6.83
N GLU A 85 20.22 -9.89 -5.72
CA GLU A 85 20.31 -10.84 -4.59
C GLU A 85 20.87 -12.24 -4.92
N LEU A 86 21.81 -12.32 -5.89
CA LEU A 86 22.55 -13.55 -6.27
C LEU A 86 23.82 -13.82 -5.43
N GLY A 87 24.10 -12.99 -4.42
CA GLY A 87 25.29 -13.14 -3.58
C GLY A 87 26.61 -12.85 -4.33
N PRO A 88 27.76 -13.35 -3.82
CA PRO A 88 29.09 -13.04 -4.36
C PRO A 88 29.30 -13.57 -5.79
N ASP A 89 28.59 -14.63 -6.18
CA ASP A 89 28.70 -15.28 -7.50
C ASP A 89 27.78 -14.65 -8.56
N ALA A 90 27.23 -13.47 -8.29
CA ALA A 90 26.30 -12.80 -9.19
C ALA A 90 26.84 -12.68 -10.63
N GLY A 91 28.11 -12.34 -10.80
CA GLY A 91 28.74 -12.22 -12.13
C GLY A 91 28.78 -13.55 -12.90
N ALA A 92 29.10 -14.66 -12.21
CA ALA A 92 29.16 -15.99 -12.82
C ALA A 92 27.77 -16.43 -13.30
N HIS A 93 26.73 -16.20 -12.49
CA HIS A 93 25.35 -16.50 -12.85
C HIS A 93 24.84 -15.67 -14.04
N HIS A 94 25.19 -14.39 -14.11
CA HIS A 94 24.88 -13.53 -15.25
C HIS A 94 25.60 -14.03 -16.52
N ALA A 95 26.88 -14.39 -16.43
CA ALA A 95 27.64 -14.92 -17.55
C ALA A 95 27.09 -16.26 -18.05
N GLU A 96 26.75 -17.18 -17.15
CA GLU A 96 26.14 -18.46 -17.50
C GLU A 96 24.79 -18.28 -18.23
N LEU A 97 23.97 -17.34 -17.75
CA LEU A 97 22.72 -16.99 -18.41
C LEU A 97 22.95 -16.40 -19.79
N GLY A 98 23.98 -15.55 -19.96
CA GLY A 98 24.40 -15.00 -21.25
C GLY A 98 24.75 -16.09 -22.26
N ARG A 99 25.59 -17.05 -21.85
CA ARG A 99 25.95 -18.21 -22.69
C ARG A 99 24.73 -19.02 -23.10
N TRP A 100 23.84 -19.29 -22.13
CA TRP A 100 22.61 -20.02 -22.40
C TRP A 100 21.71 -19.29 -23.41
N LEU A 101 21.54 -17.97 -23.26
CA LEU A 101 20.72 -17.14 -24.17
C LEU A 101 21.20 -17.21 -25.62
N ALA A 102 22.53 -17.19 -25.85
CA ALA A 102 23.11 -17.29 -27.18
C ALA A 102 22.71 -18.59 -27.91
N GLN A 103 22.45 -19.66 -27.15
CA GLN A 103 22.09 -20.97 -27.67
C GLN A 103 20.58 -21.13 -27.93
N GLN A 104 19.72 -20.17 -27.53
CA GLN A 104 18.26 -20.32 -27.63
C GLN A 104 17.63 -19.81 -28.93
N GLY A 105 18.40 -19.16 -29.81
CA GLY A 105 17.86 -18.57 -31.05
C GLY A 105 17.06 -17.28 -30.84
N VAL A 106 17.37 -16.52 -29.78
CA VAL A 106 16.83 -15.16 -29.59
C VAL A 106 17.43 -14.20 -30.63
N HIS A 107 16.63 -13.27 -31.13
CA HIS A 107 17.09 -12.31 -32.15
C HIS A 107 18.07 -11.27 -31.58
N ARG A 108 17.80 -10.80 -30.36
CA ARG A 108 18.63 -9.82 -29.66
C ARG A 108 18.49 -9.96 -28.15
N VAL A 109 19.58 -9.70 -27.42
CA VAL A 109 19.56 -9.48 -25.97
C VAL A 109 19.96 -8.05 -25.68
N LEU A 110 19.14 -7.31 -24.96
CA LEU A 110 19.43 -5.94 -24.53
C LEU A 110 19.40 -5.92 -23.01
N ALA A 111 20.47 -5.50 -22.36
CA ALA A 111 20.56 -5.54 -20.91
C ALA A 111 21.02 -4.22 -20.31
N THR A 112 20.52 -3.90 -19.12
CA THR A 112 20.94 -2.72 -18.34
C THR A 112 21.18 -3.10 -16.87
N GLY A 113 21.95 -2.28 -16.16
CA GLY A 113 22.44 -2.57 -14.82
C GLY A 113 23.88 -3.07 -14.79
N GLU A 114 24.59 -2.84 -13.69
CA GLU A 114 26.04 -3.06 -13.61
C GLU A 114 26.41 -4.53 -13.81
N ARG A 115 25.59 -5.44 -13.28
CA ARG A 115 25.88 -6.89 -13.23
C ARG A 115 25.56 -7.59 -14.56
N THR A 116 24.72 -6.99 -15.40
CA THR A 116 24.40 -7.54 -16.73
C THR A 116 25.54 -7.41 -17.74
N ARG A 117 26.62 -6.67 -17.47
CA ARG A 117 27.82 -6.64 -18.34
C ARG A 117 28.37 -8.04 -18.60
N ALA A 118 28.55 -8.82 -17.53
CA ALA A 118 29.03 -10.19 -17.62
C ALA A 118 28.09 -11.10 -18.45
N LEU A 119 26.78 -10.82 -18.43
CA LEU A 119 25.79 -11.52 -19.26
C LEU A 119 25.99 -11.21 -20.74
N VAL A 120 26.13 -9.93 -21.09
CA VAL A 120 26.28 -9.48 -22.48
C VAL A 120 27.60 -9.97 -23.06
N ASP A 121 28.70 -9.85 -22.31
CA ASP A 121 30.02 -10.29 -22.77
C ASP A 121 30.03 -11.80 -23.06
N ALA A 122 29.44 -12.59 -22.15
CA ALA A 122 29.34 -14.04 -22.33
C ALA A 122 28.39 -14.45 -23.46
N ALA A 123 27.28 -13.72 -23.68
CA ALA A 123 26.40 -13.96 -24.81
C ALA A 123 27.10 -13.68 -26.15
N ARG A 124 27.88 -12.60 -26.24
CA ARG A 124 28.66 -12.26 -27.43
C ARG A 124 29.72 -13.30 -27.74
N SER A 125 30.46 -13.75 -26.72
CA SER A 125 31.50 -14.76 -26.90
C SER A 125 30.97 -16.10 -27.40
N GLU A 126 29.73 -16.44 -27.07
CA GLU A 126 29.03 -17.66 -27.51
C GLU A 126 28.25 -17.49 -28.82
N GLY A 127 28.52 -16.42 -29.58
CA GLY A 127 27.97 -16.26 -30.93
C GLY A 127 26.67 -15.47 -31.05
N LEU A 128 26.28 -14.69 -30.02
CA LEU A 128 25.20 -13.70 -30.11
C LEU A 128 25.75 -12.27 -30.19
N PRO A 129 26.26 -11.81 -31.36
CA PRO A 129 26.87 -10.48 -31.50
C PRO A 129 25.87 -9.34 -31.30
N THR A 130 24.57 -9.63 -31.41
CA THR A 130 23.49 -8.67 -31.19
C THR A 130 23.21 -8.40 -29.71
N ALA A 131 23.84 -9.12 -28.76
CA ALA A 131 23.72 -8.79 -27.35
C ALA A 131 24.33 -7.41 -27.05
N GLU A 132 23.64 -6.54 -26.30
CA GLU A 132 24.10 -5.17 -26.00
C GLU A 132 23.88 -4.82 -24.52
N HIS A 133 24.88 -4.17 -23.91
CA HIS A 133 24.78 -3.58 -22.57
C HIS A 133 24.50 -2.09 -22.73
N LEU A 134 23.49 -1.60 -22.02
CA LEU A 134 22.97 -0.24 -22.13
C LEU A 134 23.10 0.48 -20.77
N PRO A 135 23.44 1.78 -20.80
CA PRO A 135 23.85 2.51 -19.60
C PRO A 135 22.73 2.62 -18.55
N ASP A 136 21.48 2.69 -19.00
CA ASP A 136 20.32 2.89 -18.15
C ASP A 136 19.02 2.33 -18.78
N PRO A 137 17.92 2.25 -18.01
CA PRO A 137 16.63 1.79 -18.51
C PRO A 137 16.04 2.61 -19.68
N LEU A 138 16.37 3.89 -19.83
CA LEU A 138 15.85 4.72 -20.91
C LEU A 138 16.52 4.35 -22.25
N ALA A 139 17.84 4.22 -22.25
CA ALA A 139 18.59 3.71 -23.39
C ALA A 139 18.13 2.30 -23.79
N LEU A 140 17.76 1.47 -22.80
CA LEU A 140 17.15 0.16 -23.04
C LEU A 140 15.83 0.25 -23.80
N VAL A 141 14.93 1.17 -23.43
CA VAL A 141 13.66 1.39 -24.14
C VAL A 141 13.91 1.83 -25.58
N GLU A 142 14.76 2.83 -25.80
CA GLU A 142 15.07 3.35 -27.13
C GLU A 142 15.61 2.26 -28.04
N ARG A 143 16.57 1.48 -27.55
CA ARG A 143 17.18 0.40 -28.31
C ARG A 143 16.21 -0.76 -28.57
N ALA A 144 15.39 -1.12 -27.58
CA ALA A 144 14.38 -2.17 -27.73
C ALA A 144 13.30 -1.78 -28.76
N ARG A 145 12.95 -0.49 -28.80
CA ARG A 145 12.01 0.06 -29.77
C ARG A 145 12.51 -0.13 -31.21
N GLU A 146 13.76 0.21 -31.45
CA GLU A 146 14.40 0.07 -32.77
C GLU A 146 14.67 -1.38 -33.15
N ALA A 147 15.09 -2.20 -32.19
CA ALA A 147 15.50 -3.58 -32.43
C ALA A 147 14.33 -4.54 -32.63
N THR A 148 13.11 -4.15 -32.26
CA THR A 148 11.90 -4.98 -32.40
C THR A 148 11.18 -4.64 -33.71
N PRO A 149 11.28 -5.49 -34.76
CA PRO A 149 10.62 -5.24 -36.03
C PRO A 149 9.10 -5.40 -35.93
N ASP A 150 8.35 -4.91 -36.92
CA ASP A 150 6.92 -5.19 -37.04
C ASP A 150 6.67 -6.71 -37.07
N GLY A 151 5.62 -7.18 -36.39
CA GLY A 151 5.38 -8.61 -36.18
C GLY A 151 6.29 -9.27 -35.13
N GLY A 152 7.39 -8.62 -34.76
CA GLY A 152 8.35 -9.09 -33.76
C GLY A 152 7.83 -9.04 -32.33
N MET A 153 8.61 -9.64 -31.43
CA MET A 153 8.30 -9.76 -30.01
C MET A 153 9.41 -9.19 -29.14
N CYS A 154 9.05 -8.58 -28.01
CA CYS A 154 9.98 -8.17 -26.96
C CYS A 154 9.55 -8.78 -25.63
N LEU A 155 10.46 -9.48 -24.95
CA LEU A 155 10.28 -9.94 -23.57
C LEU A 155 11.03 -8.97 -22.64
N VAL A 156 10.32 -8.34 -21.71
CA VAL A 156 10.92 -7.53 -20.65
C VAL A 156 10.93 -8.32 -19.36
N LYS A 157 12.12 -8.59 -18.83
CA LYS A 157 12.28 -9.32 -17.58
C LYS A 157 13.34 -8.71 -16.66
N GLY A 158 13.02 -8.60 -15.39
CA GLY A 158 13.94 -8.16 -14.36
C GLY A 158 13.23 -7.98 -13.03
N SER A 159 13.89 -7.32 -12.08
CA SER A 159 13.30 -7.03 -10.78
C SER A 159 12.77 -5.59 -10.75
N ARG A 160 11.82 -5.32 -9.86
CA ARG A 160 11.38 -3.95 -9.53
C ARG A 160 12.51 -3.05 -9.03
N VAL A 161 13.56 -3.63 -8.46
CA VAL A 161 14.75 -2.89 -8.03
C VAL A 161 15.51 -2.33 -9.24
N ALA A 162 15.41 -2.98 -10.39
CA ALA A 162 15.97 -2.53 -11.66
C ALA A 162 14.95 -1.72 -12.51
N GLU A 163 13.79 -1.38 -11.94
CA GLU A 163 12.71 -0.60 -12.57
C GLU A 163 12.24 -1.13 -13.94
N MET A 164 12.35 -2.44 -14.17
CA MET A 164 12.04 -3.04 -15.48
C MET A 164 10.55 -2.97 -15.86
N GLU A 165 9.67 -2.76 -14.88
CA GLU A 165 8.26 -2.43 -15.12
C GLU A 165 8.10 -1.10 -15.89
N ARG A 166 8.98 -0.13 -15.65
CA ARG A 166 8.97 1.15 -16.37
C ARG A 166 9.43 0.96 -17.81
N VAL A 167 10.37 0.06 -18.06
CA VAL A 167 10.81 -0.30 -19.41
C VAL A 167 9.65 -0.88 -20.22
N ALA A 168 8.90 -1.81 -19.65
CA ALA A 168 7.72 -2.39 -20.31
C ALA A 168 6.64 -1.33 -20.63
N ILE A 169 6.33 -0.45 -19.67
CA ILE A 169 5.36 0.65 -19.85
C ILE A 169 5.82 1.61 -20.95
N SER A 170 7.07 2.08 -20.89
CA SER A 170 7.61 3.04 -21.85
C SER A 170 7.70 2.46 -23.26
N LEU A 171 8.17 1.23 -23.41
CA LEU A 171 8.28 0.58 -24.72
C LEU A 171 6.90 0.40 -25.39
N ARG A 172 5.87 0.09 -24.59
CA ARG A 172 4.48 0.05 -25.05
C ARG A 172 4.00 1.41 -25.55
N ALA A 173 4.33 2.50 -24.85
CA ALA A 173 3.96 3.85 -25.27
C ALA A 173 4.69 4.28 -26.55
N GLU A 174 5.97 3.93 -26.67
CA GLU A 174 6.81 4.21 -27.85
C GLU A 174 6.25 3.59 -29.13
N TRP A 175 5.89 2.31 -29.09
CA TRP A 175 5.33 1.61 -30.26
C TRP A 175 3.96 2.12 -30.68
N ALA A 176 3.25 2.83 -29.81
CA ALA A 176 1.99 3.46 -30.18
C ALA A 176 2.18 4.63 -31.17
N ARG A 177 3.33 5.31 -31.19
CA ARG A 177 3.50 6.64 -31.84
C ARG A 177 3.21 6.69 -33.35
N GLY A 178 3.40 5.59 -34.08
CA GLY A 178 3.12 5.51 -35.53
C GLY A 178 1.64 5.32 -35.91
N LEU A 179 0.77 5.17 -34.91
CA LEU A 179 -0.68 5.01 -35.09
C LEU A 179 -1.36 6.39 -35.23
N GLY A 180 -2.54 6.46 -35.85
CA GLY A 180 -3.38 7.66 -35.84
C GLY A 180 -3.77 8.07 -34.41
N TRP A 181 -4.21 9.31 -34.18
CA TRP A 181 -4.45 9.81 -32.81
C TRP A 181 -5.40 8.91 -32.00
N ARG A 182 -6.52 8.47 -32.60
CA ARG A 182 -7.46 7.56 -31.93
C ARG A 182 -6.87 6.20 -31.60
N GLU A 183 -5.99 5.67 -32.45
CA GLU A 183 -5.32 4.40 -32.21
C GLU A 183 -4.23 4.54 -31.14
N ARG A 184 -3.51 5.68 -31.10
CA ARG A 184 -2.61 6.05 -30.00
C ARG A 184 -3.36 6.17 -28.68
N LEU A 185 -4.54 6.81 -28.72
CA LEU A 185 -5.41 6.92 -27.56
C LEU A 185 -5.78 5.53 -27.07
N ARG A 186 -6.28 4.62 -27.93
CA ARG A 186 -6.61 3.24 -27.52
C ARG A 186 -5.45 2.54 -26.82
N VAL A 187 -4.23 2.65 -27.33
CA VAL A 187 -3.06 2.03 -26.68
C VAL A 187 -2.77 2.63 -25.30
N ARG A 188 -2.86 3.96 -25.16
CA ARG A 188 -2.63 4.73 -23.91
C ARG A 188 -3.78 4.63 -22.91
N ALA A 189 -5.00 4.43 -23.42
CA ALA A 189 -6.26 4.38 -22.69
C ALA A 189 -6.61 2.97 -22.22
N ALA A 190 -6.04 1.96 -22.90
CA ALA A 190 -6.22 0.56 -22.57
C ALA A 190 -5.97 0.29 -21.09
N CYS A 191 -6.83 -0.54 -20.53
CA CYS A 191 -6.90 -0.81 -19.11
C CYS A 191 -5.55 -1.21 -18.53
N VAL A 192 -5.18 -0.55 -17.43
CA VAL A 192 -3.87 -0.67 -16.77
C VAL A 192 -3.64 -2.07 -16.18
N CYS A 193 -4.68 -2.90 -15.98
CA CYS A 193 -4.47 -4.31 -15.63
C CYS A 193 -4.05 -5.19 -16.81
N GLY A 194 -3.82 -4.57 -17.98
CA GLY A 194 -3.35 -5.17 -19.22
C GLY A 194 -4.25 -6.23 -19.82
N CYS A 195 -5.53 -6.26 -19.43
CA CYS A 195 -6.53 -7.19 -19.98
C CYS A 195 -6.92 -6.94 -21.45
N GLY A 196 -6.47 -5.83 -22.05
CA GLY A 196 -6.78 -5.44 -23.43
C GLY A 196 -8.09 -4.67 -23.61
N PHE A 197 -8.81 -4.32 -22.53
CA PHE A 197 -10.00 -3.47 -22.62
C PHE A 197 -9.61 -2.03 -22.94
N ASP A 198 -10.02 -1.49 -24.09
CA ASP A 198 -9.54 -0.21 -24.64
C ASP A 198 -10.64 0.64 -25.30
N GLU A 199 -11.91 0.33 -25.01
CA GLU A 199 -13.05 1.08 -25.53
C GLU A 199 -13.16 2.44 -24.82
N VAL A 200 -12.86 3.51 -25.58
CA VAL A 200 -13.02 4.91 -25.19
C VAL A 200 -14.23 5.49 -25.91
N ASP A 201 -15.07 6.23 -25.20
CA ASP A 201 -16.19 6.95 -25.80
C ASP A 201 -15.72 7.97 -26.83
N GLY A 202 -16.45 8.11 -27.94
CA GLY A 202 -16.07 9.00 -29.04
C GLY A 202 -16.05 10.48 -28.64
N GLY A 203 -17.00 10.91 -27.79
CA GLY A 203 -17.06 12.28 -27.31
C GLY A 203 -15.94 12.61 -26.34
N LEU A 204 -15.59 11.67 -25.42
CA LEU A 204 -14.41 11.83 -24.57
C LEU A 204 -13.13 11.89 -25.42
N ALA A 205 -13.00 11.00 -26.41
CA ALA A 205 -11.84 10.98 -27.30
C ALA A 205 -11.67 12.34 -28.01
N ASP A 206 -12.71 12.87 -28.63
CA ASP A 206 -12.61 14.16 -29.35
C ASP A 206 -12.25 15.32 -28.42
N LEU A 207 -12.70 15.30 -27.15
CA LEU A 207 -12.33 16.31 -26.16
C LEU A 207 -10.88 16.18 -25.69
N LEU A 208 -10.38 14.95 -25.50
CA LEU A 208 -8.98 14.71 -25.15
C LEU A 208 -8.02 15.10 -26.28
N GLU A 209 -8.42 14.91 -27.54
CA GLU A 209 -7.64 15.34 -28.72
C GLU A 209 -7.51 16.87 -28.74
N GLN A 210 -8.63 17.58 -28.64
CA GLN A 210 -8.64 19.05 -28.59
C GLN A 210 -7.89 19.61 -27.38
N LEU A 211 -7.91 18.90 -26.25
CA LEU A 211 -7.16 19.28 -25.06
C LEU A 211 -5.64 19.13 -25.28
N GLU A 212 -5.18 18.03 -25.92
CA GLU A 212 -3.77 17.87 -26.32
C GLU A 212 -3.32 18.97 -27.29
N GLU A 213 -4.15 19.30 -28.28
CA GLU A 213 -3.87 20.37 -29.24
C GLU A 213 -3.72 21.74 -28.56
N ARG A 214 -4.62 22.10 -27.63
CA ARG A 214 -4.56 23.36 -26.89
C ARG A 214 -3.35 23.47 -25.96
N LEU A 215 -2.92 22.34 -25.38
CA LEU A 215 -1.77 22.31 -24.50
C LEU A 215 -0.44 22.27 -25.26
N GLY A 216 -0.47 21.86 -26.53
CA GLY A 216 0.70 21.69 -27.39
C GLY A 216 1.59 20.51 -26.98
N ALA A 217 1.05 19.57 -26.22
CA ALA A 217 1.78 18.41 -25.68
C ALA A 217 0.83 17.24 -25.39
N PRO A 218 1.31 15.98 -25.44
CA PRO A 218 0.52 14.82 -25.06
C PRO A 218 0.07 14.88 -23.59
N LEU A 219 -1.16 14.47 -23.32
CA LEU A 219 -1.70 14.38 -21.97
C LEU A 219 -1.02 13.23 -21.21
N PRO A 220 -0.65 13.41 -19.93
CA PRO A 220 -0.07 12.34 -19.12
C PRO A 220 -1.16 11.37 -18.62
N LEU A 221 -1.86 10.71 -19.54
CA LEU A 221 -2.94 9.76 -19.26
C LEU A 221 -2.40 8.58 -18.42
N THR A 222 -3.10 8.29 -17.32
CA THR A 222 -2.78 7.19 -16.40
C THR A 222 -3.84 6.12 -16.35
N SER A 223 -5.10 6.46 -16.63
CA SER A 223 -6.20 5.51 -16.71
C SER A 223 -7.32 6.15 -17.51
N VAL A 224 -7.88 5.44 -18.48
CA VAL A 224 -9.03 5.92 -19.26
C VAL A 224 -10.09 4.82 -19.29
N CYS A 225 -9.72 3.62 -19.71
CA CYS A 225 -10.59 2.44 -19.68
C CYS A 225 -10.27 1.55 -18.47
N ARG A 226 -11.28 0.98 -17.83
CA ARG A 226 -11.12 -0.07 -16.81
C ARG A 226 -12.04 -1.24 -17.12
N CYS A 227 -11.49 -2.44 -17.30
CA CYS A 227 -12.36 -3.62 -17.35
C CYS A 227 -13.03 -3.85 -15.98
N ALA A 228 -14.17 -4.55 -15.95
CA ALA A 228 -14.91 -4.83 -14.71
C ALA A 228 -14.02 -5.33 -13.57
N ARG A 229 -13.09 -6.25 -13.86
CA ARG A 229 -12.14 -6.78 -12.86
C ARG A 229 -11.13 -5.74 -12.35
N HIS A 230 -10.59 -4.89 -13.24
CA HIS A 230 -9.67 -3.83 -12.81
C HIS A 230 -10.44 -2.81 -11.98
N ASN A 231 -11.63 -2.46 -12.43
CA ASN A 231 -12.51 -1.53 -11.78
C ASN A 231 -12.82 -2.00 -10.35
N GLU A 232 -13.23 -3.26 -10.18
CA GLU A 232 -13.41 -3.89 -8.87
C GLU A 232 -12.12 -3.89 -8.03
N ALA A 233 -10.96 -4.20 -8.64
CA ALA A 233 -9.67 -4.23 -7.96
C ALA A 233 -9.19 -2.85 -7.47
N VAL A 234 -9.65 -1.76 -8.10
CA VAL A 234 -9.40 -0.38 -7.64
C VAL A 234 -10.56 0.19 -6.83
N GLY A 235 -11.51 -0.66 -6.41
CA GLY A 235 -12.67 -0.28 -5.59
C GLY A 235 -13.75 0.50 -6.34
N GLY A 236 -13.76 0.46 -7.67
CA GLY A 236 -14.82 1.03 -8.50
C GLY A 236 -16.04 0.12 -8.56
N ASP A 237 -17.24 0.73 -8.58
CA ASP A 237 -18.50 0.04 -8.79
C ASP A 237 -18.80 -0.18 -10.28
N ASP A 238 -19.78 -1.03 -10.60
CA ASP A 238 -20.17 -1.33 -11.99
C ASP A 238 -20.66 -0.09 -12.78
N ALA A 239 -20.97 1.00 -12.09
CA ALA A 239 -21.38 2.26 -12.69
C ALA A 239 -20.18 3.16 -13.06
N SER A 240 -18.94 2.81 -12.68
CA SER A 240 -17.77 3.65 -12.91
C SER A 240 -17.64 4.11 -14.36
N PRO A 241 -17.49 5.42 -14.62
CA PRO A 241 -17.33 5.98 -15.96
C PRO A 241 -16.19 5.35 -16.76
N HIS A 242 -15.10 4.94 -16.09
CA HIS A 242 -13.98 4.25 -16.73
C HIS A 242 -14.34 2.89 -17.33
N THR A 243 -15.37 2.21 -16.82
CA THR A 243 -15.84 0.93 -17.40
C THR A 243 -16.54 1.09 -18.73
N ARG A 244 -16.97 2.32 -19.05
CA ARG A 244 -17.62 2.70 -20.30
C ARG A 244 -16.73 3.61 -21.16
N GLY A 245 -15.48 3.84 -20.75
CA GLY A 245 -14.57 4.73 -21.47
C GLY A 245 -14.99 6.20 -21.43
N LEU A 246 -15.72 6.63 -20.40
CA LEU A 246 -16.28 7.97 -20.23
C LEU A 246 -15.46 8.86 -19.27
N ALA A 247 -14.32 8.38 -18.76
CA ALA A 247 -13.44 9.20 -17.92
C ALA A 247 -11.95 8.98 -18.22
N ALA A 248 -11.12 9.96 -17.86
CA ALA A 248 -9.67 9.96 -18.00
C ALA A 248 -8.98 10.53 -16.75
N ASP A 249 -8.03 9.79 -16.21
CA ASP A 249 -7.12 10.17 -15.14
C ASP A 249 -5.78 10.60 -15.73
N LEU A 250 -5.25 11.74 -15.31
CA LEU A 250 -3.97 12.30 -15.76
C LEU A 250 -3.02 12.47 -14.59
N ALA A 251 -1.75 12.04 -14.71
CA ALA A 251 -0.71 12.35 -13.72
C ALA A 251 -0.01 13.66 -14.06
N CYS A 252 -0.17 14.67 -13.20
CA CYS A 252 0.43 15.98 -13.41
C CYS A 252 0.99 16.50 -12.08
N ARG A 253 2.32 16.53 -11.94
CA ARG A 253 3.03 17.07 -10.75
C ARG A 253 3.29 18.57 -10.82
N ASP A 254 3.26 19.13 -12.03
CA ASP A 254 3.40 20.56 -12.27
C ASP A 254 2.06 21.26 -12.07
N ASP A 255 1.98 22.13 -11.06
CA ASP A 255 0.79 22.91 -10.73
C ASP A 255 0.33 23.83 -11.86
N ARG A 256 1.27 24.40 -12.65
CA ARG A 256 0.92 25.28 -13.77
C ARG A 256 0.30 24.49 -14.91
N LEU A 257 0.84 23.31 -15.20
CA LEU A 257 0.27 22.42 -16.21
C LEU A 257 -1.11 21.90 -15.77
N ARG A 258 -1.27 21.55 -14.48
CA ARG A 258 -2.55 21.11 -13.89
C ARG A 258 -3.64 22.16 -14.03
N GLN A 259 -3.34 23.41 -13.69
CA GLN A 259 -4.25 24.54 -13.87
C GLN A 259 -4.60 24.76 -15.35
N ARG A 260 -3.60 24.71 -16.24
CA ARG A 260 -3.83 24.84 -17.69
C ARG A 260 -4.73 23.73 -18.25
N ILE A 261 -4.54 22.48 -17.81
CA ILE A 261 -5.40 21.34 -18.21
C ILE A 261 -6.85 21.63 -17.81
N VAL A 262 -7.09 22.02 -16.56
CA VAL A 262 -8.43 22.27 -16.04
C VAL A 262 -9.11 23.43 -16.76
N THR A 263 -8.43 24.57 -16.86
CA THR A 263 -9.00 25.75 -17.53
C THR A 263 -9.31 25.45 -18.99
N SER A 264 -8.39 24.79 -19.70
CA SER A 264 -8.60 24.42 -21.11
C SER A 264 -9.75 23.42 -21.28
N TRP A 265 -9.88 22.46 -20.36
CA TRP A 265 -10.96 21.49 -20.36
C TRP A 265 -12.33 22.14 -20.14
N ILE A 266 -12.44 23.05 -19.16
CA ILE A 266 -13.66 23.81 -18.88
C ILE A 266 -14.08 24.63 -20.11
N GLU A 267 -13.14 25.30 -20.76
CA GLU A 267 -13.43 26.08 -21.97
C GLU A 267 -13.88 25.23 -23.15
N LEU A 268 -13.24 24.07 -23.36
CA LEU A 268 -13.62 23.10 -24.40
C LEU A 268 -15.05 22.59 -24.18
N LEU A 269 -15.40 22.26 -22.95
CA LEU A 269 -16.72 21.79 -22.58
C LEU A 269 -17.78 22.87 -22.69
N ALA A 270 -17.48 24.09 -22.25
CA ALA A 270 -18.37 25.23 -22.42
C ALA A 270 -18.61 25.53 -23.91
N ALA A 271 -17.59 25.37 -24.77
CA ALA A 271 -17.74 25.47 -26.21
C ALA A 271 -18.55 24.31 -26.81
N HIS A 272 -18.36 23.09 -26.33
CA HIS A 272 -19.10 21.90 -26.77
C HIS A 272 -20.60 22.00 -26.43
N ASN A 273 -20.93 22.35 -25.19
CA ASN A 273 -22.31 22.50 -24.69
C ASN A 273 -23.06 23.72 -25.26
N ARG A 274 -22.38 24.64 -25.97
CA ARG A 274 -23.00 25.78 -26.68
C ARG A 274 -23.43 25.44 -28.11
N ARG A 275 -23.10 24.26 -28.63
CA ARG A 275 -23.52 23.87 -29.98
C ARG A 275 -25.02 23.53 -29.98
N PRO A 276 -25.81 24.08 -30.91
CA PRO A 276 -27.26 23.92 -30.92
C PRO A 276 -27.72 22.46 -31.08
N ASP A 277 -26.88 21.59 -31.64
CA ASP A 277 -27.16 20.16 -31.85
C ASP A 277 -26.43 19.24 -30.87
N ALA A 278 -25.70 19.78 -29.88
CA ALA A 278 -24.97 18.96 -28.91
C ALA A 278 -25.86 18.55 -27.72
N ALA A 279 -25.87 17.25 -27.41
CA ALA A 279 -26.45 16.78 -26.16
C ALA A 279 -25.63 17.33 -24.98
N LEU A 280 -26.30 17.90 -23.96
CA LEU A 280 -25.66 18.40 -22.74
C LEU A 280 -24.83 17.28 -22.09
N VAL A 281 -23.52 17.50 -21.99
CA VAL A 281 -22.60 16.59 -21.28
C VAL A 281 -22.39 17.14 -19.87
N PRO A 282 -22.95 16.53 -18.81
CA PRO A 282 -22.56 16.84 -17.43
C PRO A 282 -21.13 16.34 -17.20
N VAL A 283 -20.36 17.12 -16.44
CA VAL A 283 -18.91 16.91 -16.31
C VAL A 283 -18.53 16.95 -14.85
N ARG A 284 -17.68 16.01 -14.45
CA ARG A 284 -16.91 16.06 -13.20
C ARG A 284 -15.44 16.28 -13.53
N VAL A 285 -14.85 17.33 -12.96
CA VAL A 285 -13.41 17.56 -12.96
C VAL A 285 -12.95 17.46 -11.52
N GLU A 286 -12.07 16.50 -11.22
CA GLU A 286 -11.47 16.39 -9.89
C GLU A 286 -9.98 16.74 -9.95
N LEU A 287 -9.57 17.56 -9.00
CA LEU A 287 -8.20 18.04 -8.89
C LEU A 287 -7.56 17.43 -7.66
N GLY A 288 -6.50 16.65 -7.88
CA GLY A 288 -5.60 16.17 -6.84
C GLY A 288 -4.21 16.80 -6.94
N PRO A 289 -3.35 16.65 -5.92
CA PRO A 289 -2.04 17.32 -5.84
C PRO A 289 -1.00 16.79 -6.83
N GLU A 290 -1.22 15.63 -7.45
CA GLU A 290 -0.40 15.13 -8.57
C GLU A 290 -1.24 14.57 -9.73
N HIS A 291 -2.55 14.82 -9.77
CA HIS A 291 -3.42 14.27 -10.82
C HIS A 291 -4.63 15.14 -11.15
N VAL A 292 -5.21 14.92 -12.34
CA VAL A 292 -6.47 15.51 -12.81
C VAL A 292 -7.39 14.38 -13.28
N HIS A 293 -8.62 14.32 -12.80
CA HIS A 293 -9.65 13.40 -13.28
C HIS A 293 -10.67 14.17 -14.13
N LEU A 294 -10.97 13.64 -15.31
CA LEU A 294 -11.89 14.22 -16.28
C LEU A 294 -12.98 13.20 -16.60
N ASP A 295 -14.26 13.57 -16.44
CA ASP A 295 -15.39 12.66 -16.64
C ASP A 295 -16.48 13.32 -17.48
N VAL A 296 -17.08 12.56 -18.39
CA VAL A 296 -18.18 12.95 -19.28
C VAL A 296 -19.45 12.08 -19.09
N ASP A 297 -19.59 11.36 -17.97
CA ASP A 297 -20.74 10.50 -17.72
C ASP A 297 -22.06 11.27 -17.55
N ARG A 298 -22.91 11.13 -18.56
CA ARG A 298 -24.27 11.68 -18.67
C ARG A 298 -25.26 11.25 -17.59
N HIS A 299 -24.94 10.23 -16.80
CA HIS A 299 -25.82 9.71 -15.74
C HIS A 299 -25.55 10.32 -14.36
N LEU A 300 -24.53 11.18 -14.24
CA LEU A 300 -24.29 11.93 -13.01
C LEU A 300 -25.38 13.00 -12.79
N PRO A 301 -25.94 13.15 -11.59
CA PRO A 301 -26.82 14.27 -11.29
C PRO A 301 -26.05 15.58 -11.48
N PRO A 302 -26.67 16.66 -11.99
CA PRO A 302 -26.00 17.94 -12.21
C PRO A 302 -25.57 18.51 -10.85
N ARG A 303 -24.32 18.25 -10.48
CA ARG A 303 -23.66 18.83 -9.33
C ARG A 303 -22.24 19.19 -9.76
N LEU A 304 -22.05 20.41 -10.27
CA LEU A 304 -20.78 21.11 -10.05
C LEU A 304 -20.90 22.65 -10.06
N TRP A 305 -20.65 23.19 -8.86
CA TRP A 305 -19.75 24.27 -8.47
C TRP A 305 -19.36 25.37 -9.48
N PHE A 306 -19.57 26.61 -9.04
CA PHE A 306 -18.57 27.68 -9.09
C PHE A 306 -18.38 28.23 -7.67
N ALA A 307 -17.12 28.38 -7.23
CA ALA A 307 -16.73 29.49 -6.38
C ALA A 307 -15.38 30.02 -6.93
N PRO A 308 -15.33 31.25 -7.49
CA PRO A 308 -14.09 31.93 -7.81
C PRO A 308 -13.32 32.25 -6.51
N PRO A 309 -12.03 32.66 -6.58
CA PRO A 309 -11.29 33.07 -5.39
C PRO A 309 -11.95 34.34 -4.84
N THR A 310 -12.74 34.19 -3.79
CA THR A 310 -13.25 35.32 -3.01
C THR A 310 -12.44 35.37 -1.73
N PHE A 311 -11.67 36.45 -1.59
CA PHE A 311 -11.30 36.97 -0.29
C PHE A 311 -12.56 36.98 0.58
N VAL A 312 -12.57 36.16 1.63
CA VAL A 312 -13.50 36.32 2.74
C VAL A 312 -12.73 37.03 3.83
N ASP A 313 -12.66 38.35 3.71
CA ASP A 313 -12.82 39.17 4.90
C ASP A 313 -14.33 39.39 5.06
N LEU A 314 -14.91 38.69 6.02
CA LEU A 314 -16.19 39.07 6.59
C LEU A 314 -15.94 39.24 8.08
N GLY A 315 -15.64 40.48 8.44
CA GLY A 315 -15.70 40.95 9.81
C GLY A 315 -17.01 40.53 10.47
N ASN A 316 -16.88 39.59 11.40
CA ASN A 316 -17.63 39.52 12.65
C ASN A 316 -16.76 38.70 13.60
N GLY A 317 -16.36 39.30 14.72
CA GLY A 317 -15.41 38.70 15.66
C GLY A 317 -15.87 37.33 16.18
N GLY A 318 -14.96 36.35 16.18
CA GLY A 318 -15.18 35.07 16.86
C GLY A 318 -14.39 33.89 16.28
N ARG A 319 -13.17 33.68 16.80
CA ARG A 319 -12.32 32.46 16.77
C ARG A 319 -12.04 31.78 15.39
N ALA A 320 -10.75 31.57 15.12
CA ALA A 320 -10.25 30.74 14.01
C ALA A 320 -10.91 29.33 13.99
N PRO A 321 -11.12 28.73 12.79
CA PRO A 321 -11.68 27.37 12.69
C PRO A 321 -10.82 26.38 13.48
N ALA A 322 -11.46 25.59 14.34
CA ALA A 322 -10.77 24.72 15.28
C ALA A 322 -10.05 23.57 14.55
N ALA A 323 -8.77 23.34 14.88
CA ALA A 323 -8.04 22.17 14.41
C ALA A 323 -8.72 20.85 14.89
N PRO A 324 -8.67 19.76 14.10
CA PRO A 324 -9.22 18.49 14.53
C PRO A 324 -8.50 17.97 15.77
N LEU A 325 -9.15 17.12 16.56
CA LEU A 325 -8.45 16.39 17.63
C LEU A 325 -7.52 15.35 17.00
N THR A 326 -6.21 15.51 17.11
CA THR A 326 -5.23 14.58 16.52
C THR A 326 -4.55 13.71 17.57
N ILE A 327 -4.53 12.40 17.32
CA ILE A 327 -3.84 11.40 18.16
C ILE A 327 -2.84 10.62 17.31
N GLY A 328 -1.56 10.73 17.63
CA GLY A 328 -0.48 10.03 16.94
C GLY A 328 -0.09 8.75 17.66
N VAL A 329 0.14 7.66 16.92
CA VAL A 329 0.58 6.37 17.46
C VAL A 329 1.90 5.98 16.83
N THR A 330 2.92 5.73 17.65
CA THR A 330 4.24 5.25 17.21
C THR A 330 4.72 4.05 18.03
N GLY A 331 5.78 3.44 17.52
CA GLY A 331 6.49 2.29 18.10
C GLY A 331 6.93 1.30 17.01
N THR A 332 7.59 0.22 17.42
CA THR A 332 8.06 -0.79 16.46
C THR A 332 6.88 -1.64 15.98
N ASN A 333 6.15 -2.25 16.91
CA ASN A 333 5.01 -3.12 16.62
C ASN A 333 3.71 -2.61 17.22
N GLY A 334 2.56 -2.94 16.62
CA GLY A 334 1.24 -2.66 17.20
C GLY A 334 0.61 -1.32 16.81
N LYS A 335 1.31 -0.48 16.02
CA LYS A 335 0.80 0.82 15.54
C LYS A 335 -0.56 0.70 14.84
N THR A 336 -0.61 -0.04 13.72
CA THR A 336 -1.84 -0.24 12.93
C THR A 336 -3.01 -0.74 13.78
N THR A 337 -2.79 -1.76 14.62
CA THR A 337 -3.84 -2.29 15.51
C THR A 337 -4.32 -1.25 16.51
N THR A 338 -3.40 -0.58 17.20
CA THR A 338 -3.73 0.45 18.19
C THR A 338 -4.47 1.62 17.54
N THR A 339 -4.03 2.11 16.38
CA THR A 339 -4.69 3.19 15.63
C THR A 339 -6.10 2.79 15.20
N THR A 340 -6.30 1.53 14.77
CA THR A 340 -7.62 1.02 14.37
C THR A 340 -8.59 0.96 15.57
N LEU A 341 -8.15 0.38 16.69
CA LEU A 341 -8.95 0.30 17.92
C LEU A 341 -9.27 1.69 18.48
N LEU A 342 -8.30 2.60 18.44
CA LEU A 342 -8.48 3.97 18.88
C LEU A 342 -9.49 4.73 18.01
N ALA A 343 -9.40 4.59 16.68
CA ALA A 343 -10.37 5.19 15.77
C ALA A 343 -11.79 4.67 16.02
N ALA A 344 -11.93 3.39 16.35
CA ALA A 344 -13.22 2.81 16.75
C ALA A 344 -13.81 3.49 17.97
N ALA A 345 -12.99 3.67 19.02
CA ALA A 345 -13.41 4.37 20.22
C ALA A 345 -13.73 5.85 19.96
N LEU A 346 -12.95 6.55 19.13
CA LEU A 346 -13.19 7.96 18.83
C LEU A 346 -14.51 8.21 18.08
N ARG A 347 -14.94 7.27 17.22
CA ARG A 347 -16.24 7.37 16.52
C ARG A 347 -17.43 7.47 17.47
N THR A 348 -17.31 6.96 18.70
CA THR A 348 -18.41 7.03 19.68
C THR A 348 -18.65 8.45 20.20
N LEU A 349 -17.74 9.39 19.94
CA LEU A 349 -17.96 10.82 20.22
C LEU A 349 -19.02 11.47 19.32
N GLY A 350 -19.53 10.73 18.32
CA GLY A 350 -20.51 11.26 17.36
C GLY A 350 -19.91 12.29 16.39
N ARG A 351 -18.59 12.24 16.18
CA ARG A 351 -17.83 13.15 15.33
C ARG A 351 -17.19 12.38 14.19
N SER A 352 -17.04 13.03 13.04
CA SER A 352 -16.28 12.45 11.94
C SER A 352 -14.88 12.09 12.40
N THR A 353 -14.46 10.87 12.11
CA THR A 353 -13.21 10.28 12.58
C THR A 353 -12.38 9.76 11.42
N LEU A 354 -11.17 10.29 11.28
CA LEU A 354 -10.19 9.83 10.29
C LEU A 354 -9.19 8.87 10.94
N ALA A 355 -9.05 7.67 10.40
CA ALA A 355 -7.92 6.79 10.70
C ALA A 355 -6.94 6.81 9.53
N VAL A 356 -5.65 7.00 9.80
CA VAL A 356 -4.57 6.81 8.81
C VAL A 356 -3.67 5.71 9.33
N THR A 357 -3.55 4.62 8.57
CA THR A 357 -2.79 3.43 8.95
C THR A 357 -1.92 2.94 7.80
N THR A 358 -0.98 2.05 8.08
CA THR A 358 -0.16 1.39 7.03
C THR A 358 -1.02 0.61 6.03
N VAL A 359 -2.17 0.07 6.44
CA VAL A 359 -3.04 -0.72 5.56
C VAL A 359 -4.00 0.15 4.73
N GLY A 360 -4.24 1.39 5.14
CA GLY A 360 -5.11 2.34 4.44
C GLY A 360 -5.59 3.47 5.32
N SER A 361 -6.35 4.38 4.72
CA SER A 361 -7.04 5.46 5.42
C SER A 361 -8.54 5.17 5.45
N PHE A 362 -9.19 5.52 6.56
CA PHE A 362 -10.60 5.25 6.78
C PHE A 362 -11.29 6.50 7.34
N LEU A 363 -12.42 6.89 6.78
CA LEU A 363 -13.26 7.95 7.32
C LEU A 363 -14.53 7.32 7.86
N ASP A 364 -14.80 7.51 9.15
CA ASP A 364 -15.97 6.95 9.83
C ASP A 364 -16.11 5.42 9.68
N GLY A 365 -14.95 4.74 9.64
CA GLY A 365 -14.86 3.29 9.46
C GLY A 365 -14.97 2.81 8.02
N GLN A 366 -15.27 3.70 7.06
CA GLN A 366 -15.30 3.38 5.64
C GLN A 366 -13.93 3.57 5.02
N ALA A 367 -13.45 2.57 4.27
CA ALA A 367 -12.19 2.65 3.56
C ALA A 367 -12.25 3.78 2.54
N LEU A 368 -11.27 4.67 2.60
CA LEU A 368 -11.08 5.68 1.57
C LEU A 368 -10.42 5.02 0.36
N PRO A 369 -10.88 5.29 -0.89
CA PRO A 369 -10.26 4.79 -2.11
C PRO A 369 -8.73 4.99 -2.12
N ASP A 370 -7.97 4.13 -2.81
CA ASP A 370 -6.51 4.31 -2.88
C ASP A 370 -6.10 5.64 -3.53
N ALA A 371 -6.96 6.23 -4.37
CA ALA A 371 -6.82 7.60 -4.88
C ALA A 371 -7.01 8.66 -3.79
N ASP A 372 -7.80 8.38 -2.75
CA ASP A 372 -8.03 9.26 -1.61
C ASP A 372 -6.85 9.29 -0.62
N ARG A 373 -5.91 8.33 -0.72
CA ARG A 373 -4.57 8.48 -0.09
C ARG A 373 -3.78 9.66 -0.65
N ARG A 374 -4.16 10.21 -1.83
CA ARG A 374 -3.49 11.34 -2.47
C ARG A 374 -4.04 12.71 -2.08
N ALA A 375 -5.19 12.84 -1.42
CA ALA A 375 -5.38 14.07 -0.64
C ALA A 375 -4.28 14.03 0.42
N SER A 376 -3.46 15.08 0.54
CA SER A 376 -2.55 15.13 1.68
C SER A 376 -3.41 14.91 2.92
N TRP A 377 -3.04 13.96 3.76
CA TRP A 377 -3.78 13.72 5.01
C TRP A 377 -3.93 15.04 5.78
N GLU A 378 -3.04 16.02 5.57
CA GLU A 378 -3.13 17.42 5.98
C GLU A 378 -4.40 18.14 5.51
N GLN A 379 -4.76 18.03 4.22
CA GLN A 379 -6.00 18.59 3.70
C GLN A 379 -7.21 17.90 4.35
N ARG A 380 -7.17 16.57 4.49
CA ARG A 380 -8.24 15.83 5.17
C ARG A 380 -8.36 16.24 6.64
N LEU A 381 -7.25 16.48 7.33
CA LEU A 381 -7.25 17.00 8.69
C LEU A 381 -7.83 18.41 8.75
N ALA A 382 -7.53 19.28 7.80
CA ALA A 382 -8.12 20.62 7.73
C ALA A 382 -9.65 20.55 7.55
N GLU A 383 -10.12 19.73 6.61
CA GLU A 383 -11.56 19.49 6.37
C GLU A 383 -12.26 18.88 7.59
N LEU A 384 -11.57 17.96 8.28
CA LEU A 384 -12.03 17.34 9.51
C LEU A 384 -12.11 18.35 10.65
N GLY A 385 -11.13 19.25 10.76
CA GLY A 385 -11.10 20.34 11.73
C GLY A 385 -12.27 21.30 11.58
N ALA A 386 -12.59 21.69 10.34
CA ALA A 386 -13.76 22.51 10.04
C ALA A 386 -15.09 21.89 10.53
N ARG A 387 -15.13 20.57 10.73
CA ARG A 387 -16.29 19.83 11.26
C ARG A 387 -16.13 19.41 12.73
N GLY A 388 -15.07 19.84 13.39
CA GLY A 388 -14.75 19.47 14.77
C GLY A 388 -14.45 17.99 14.97
N GLY A 389 -13.97 17.30 13.92
CA GLY A 389 -13.69 15.86 13.92
C GLY A 389 -12.40 15.47 14.64
N ALA A 390 -12.11 14.16 14.64
CA ALA A 390 -10.96 13.56 15.33
C ALA A 390 -10.16 12.63 14.42
N ALA A 391 -8.85 12.54 14.60
CA ALA A 391 -7.98 11.70 13.79
C ALA A 391 -7.06 10.82 14.63
N ALA A 392 -6.99 9.53 14.28
CA ALA A 392 -6.01 8.58 14.79
C ALA A 392 -4.99 8.28 13.68
N LEU A 393 -3.72 8.57 13.94
CA LEU A 393 -2.66 8.56 12.93
C LEU A 393 -1.57 7.56 13.32
N GLU A 394 -1.31 6.57 12.47
CA GLU A 394 -0.11 5.74 12.55
C GLU A 394 1.09 6.53 12.01
N LEU A 395 2.10 6.76 12.85
CA LEU A 395 3.28 7.56 12.51
C LEU A 395 4.54 6.68 12.54
N THR A 396 5.17 6.53 11.37
CA THR A 396 6.43 5.79 11.22
C THR A 396 7.61 6.61 11.73
N SER A 397 8.72 5.95 12.09
CA SER A 397 9.95 6.65 12.51
C SER A 397 10.49 7.57 11.42
N ASP A 398 10.39 7.16 10.15
CA ASP A 398 10.91 7.95 9.03
C ASP A 398 10.06 9.21 8.81
N ALA A 399 8.73 9.10 8.94
CA ALA A 399 7.84 10.25 8.87
C ALA A 399 8.13 11.24 10.01
N LEU A 400 8.33 10.75 11.22
CA LEU A 400 8.65 11.58 12.38
C LEU A 400 10.02 12.27 12.24
N ALA A 401 11.05 11.54 11.80
CA ALA A 401 12.39 12.10 11.54
C ALA A 401 12.39 13.19 10.45
N ASN A 402 11.41 13.17 9.54
CA ASN A 402 11.23 14.18 8.49
C ASN A 402 10.38 15.38 8.94
N GLY A 403 10.22 15.61 10.24
CA GLY A 403 9.53 16.78 10.80
C GLY A 403 8.00 16.71 10.78
N LEU A 404 7.41 15.52 10.56
CA LEU A 404 5.96 15.39 10.50
C LEU A 404 5.28 15.72 11.84
N ALA A 405 5.94 15.38 12.96
CA ALA A 405 5.42 15.64 14.30
C ALA A 405 5.20 17.13 14.56
N GLU A 406 6.16 17.97 14.17
CA GLU A 406 6.10 19.42 14.35
C GLU A 406 4.95 20.05 13.59
N ARG A 407 4.65 19.53 12.39
CA ARG A 407 3.58 20.02 11.52
C ARG A 407 2.20 19.59 12.02
N LEU A 408 2.10 18.38 12.58
CA LEU A 408 0.85 17.81 13.09
C LEU A 408 0.44 18.33 14.45
N ARG A 409 1.41 18.53 15.35
CA ARG A 409 1.22 18.86 16.77
C ARG A 409 0.08 18.06 17.40
N CYS A 410 0.25 16.73 17.41
CA CYS A 410 -0.77 15.83 17.96
C CYS A 410 -1.12 16.23 19.39
N ARG A 411 -2.41 16.29 19.72
CA ARG A 411 -2.87 16.57 21.10
C ARG A 411 -2.54 15.42 22.04
N ILE A 412 -2.60 14.18 21.52
CA ILE A 412 -2.27 12.97 22.27
C ILE A 412 -1.25 12.15 21.48
N ALA A 413 -0.22 11.68 22.15
CA ALA A 413 0.81 10.81 21.57
C ALA A 413 0.82 9.45 22.28
N VAL A 414 0.83 8.36 21.52
CA VAL A 414 0.80 6.99 22.04
C VAL A 414 2.08 6.26 21.66
N PHE A 415 2.77 5.71 22.66
CA PHE A 415 3.92 4.82 22.49
C PHE A 415 3.52 3.36 22.74
N THR A 416 3.81 2.50 21.77
CA THR A 416 3.51 1.05 21.86
C THR A 416 4.67 0.24 22.42
N ASN A 417 5.83 0.26 21.77
CA ASN A 417 7.06 -0.42 22.19
C ASN A 417 8.24 0.02 21.32
N LEU A 418 9.46 -0.30 21.76
CA LEU A 418 10.69 -0.23 20.97
C LEU A 418 11.38 -1.61 20.94
N SER A 419 11.59 -2.14 19.73
CA SER A 419 12.43 -3.31 19.51
C SER A 419 13.38 -3.08 18.33
N ARG A 420 14.46 -3.86 18.23
CA ARG A 420 15.47 -3.74 17.16
C ARG A 420 14.83 -3.94 15.78
N ASP A 421 14.67 -2.85 15.03
CA ASP A 421 14.12 -2.81 13.68
C ASP A 421 14.62 -1.54 12.97
N HIS A 422 14.50 -1.44 11.64
CA HIS A 422 14.83 -0.24 10.84
C HIS A 422 16.26 0.33 10.98
N LEU A 423 17.23 -0.47 11.45
CA LEU A 423 18.62 -0.03 11.63
C LEU A 423 19.35 0.31 10.32
N HIS A 424 18.86 -0.16 9.18
CA HIS A 424 19.37 0.24 7.87
C HIS A 424 19.10 1.73 7.58
N SER A 425 17.98 2.27 8.06
CA SER A 425 17.61 3.69 7.89
C SER A 425 18.18 4.57 9.00
N HIS A 426 18.15 4.10 10.25
CA HIS A 426 18.49 4.92 11.43
C HIS A 426 19.92 4.71 11.94
N GLY A 427 20.59 3.63 11.53
CA GLY A 427 21.93 3.25 11.98
C GLY A 427 21.96 2.61 13.37
N THR A 428 21.42 3.27 14.40
CA THR A 428 21.45 2.79 15.79
C THR A 428 20.06 2.77 16.44
N VAL A 429 19.90 2.02 17.53
CA VAL A 429 18.63 1.91 18.27
C VAL A 429 18.29 3.25 18.93
N GLU A 430 19.31 4.00 19.36
CA GLU A 430 19.19 5.32 19.98
C GLU A 430 18.65 6.34 18.97
N ARG A 431 19.18 6.35 17.73
CA ARG A 431 18.65 7.21 16.64
C ARG A 431 17.23 6.83 16.26
N TYR A 432 16.91 5.54 16.25
CA TYR A 432 15.56 5.06 16.00
C TYR A 432 14.57 5.47 17.10
N LEU A 433 15.00 5.45 18.37
CA LEU A 433 14.22 5.98 19.50
C LEU A 433 14.06 7.51 19.38
N ALA A 434 15.14 8.24 19.09
CA ALA A 434 15.10 9.69 18.92
C ALA A 434 14.08 10.11 17.84
N ALA A 435 14.08 9.42 16.69
CA ALA A 435 13.08 9.65 15.65
C ALA A 435 11.64 9.45 16.14
N LYS A 436 11.38 8.51 17.06
CA LYS A 436 10.04 8.32 17.66
C LYS A 436 9.73 9.37 18.72
N ALA A 437 10.74 9.82 19.44
CA ALA A 437 10.65 10.85 20.47
C ALA A 437 10.15 12.20 19.91
N GLU A 438 10.41 12.49 18.63
CA GLU A 438 9.86 13.66 17.92
C GLU A 438 8.35 13.82 18.10
N LEU A 439 7.59 12.72 18.12
CA LEU A 439 6.14 12.79 18.36
C LEU A 439 5.79 13.39 19.73
N PHE A 440 6.61 13.10 20.74
CA PHE A 440 6.40 13.48 22.13
C PHE A 440 6.95 14.88 22.43
N LEU A 441 8.09 15.22 21.82
CA LEU A 441 8.72 16.55 21.89
C LEU A 441 7.80 17.68 21.41
N HIS A 442 6.94 17.39 20.43
CA HIS A 442 6.04 18.37 19.81
C HIS A 442 4.60 18.34 20.36
N LEU A 443 4.37 17.70 21.51
CA LEU A 443 3.08 17.78 22.20
C LEU A 443 2.79 19.25 22.62
N PRO A 444 1.54 19.74 22.43
CA PRO A 444 1.17 21.09 22.86
C PRO A 444 1.26 21.27 24.38
N THR A 445 1.77 22.41 24.83
CA THR A 445 1.84 22.81 26.25
C THR A 445 0.62 23.59 26.73
N ASP A 446 -0.26 23.99 25.80
CA ASP A 446 -1.55 24.62 26.08
C ASP A 446 -2.68 23.60 26.23
N THR A 447 -3.87 24.05 26.58
CA THR A 447 -5.12 23.29 26.39
C THR A 447 -5.82 23.73 25.11
N ASP A 448 -6.50 22.81 24.41
CA ASP A 448 -7.27 23.17 23.21
C ASP A 448 -8.66 23.73 23.56
N ALA A 449 -9.47 24.00 22.53
CA ALA A 449 -10.85 24.47 22.71
C ALA A 449 -11.77 23.47 23.46
N ARG A 450 -11.31 22.22 23.70
CA ARG A 450 -11.99 21.18 24.48
C ARG A 450 -11.42 21.06 25.90
N ASP A 451 -10.52 21.96 26.29
CA ASP A 451 -9.76 21.94 27.55
C ASP A 451 -8.90 20.68 27.73
N LEU A 452 -8.51 20.04 26.62
CA LEU A 452 -7.65 18.86 26.66
C LEU A 452 -6.18 19.30 26.71
N PRO A 453 -5.36 18.86 27.68
CA PRO A 453 -3.92 19.12 27.67
C PRO A 453 -3.19 18.21 26.68
N GLY A 454 -1.97 18.59 26.28
CA GLY A 454 -1.03 17.66 25.66
C GLY A 454 -0.88 16.40 26.53
N THR A 455 -1.10 15.21 25.96
CA THR A 455 -1.07 13.95 26.72
C THR A 455 -0.15 12.91 26.06
N ALA A 456 0.75 12.33 26.85
CA ALA A 456 1.56 11.17 26.47
C ALA A 456 0.97 9.89 27.08
N VAL A 457 0.66 8.90 26.24
CA VAL A 457 0.22 7.56 26.64
C VAL A 457 1.35 6.58 26.37
N LEU A 458 1.97 6.06 27.42
CA LEU A 458 3.22 5.31 27.33
C LEU A 458 3.08 3.87 27.83
N ASN A 459 3.74 2.93 27.16
CA ASN A 459 3.88 1.56 27.66
C ASN A 459 4.92 1.54 28.78
N GLY A 460 4.46 1.51 30.03
CA GLY A 460 5.33 1.51 31.21
C GLY A 460 6.10 0.20 31.43
N CYS A 461 5.82 -0.86 30.66
CA CYS A 461 6.60 -2.10 30.65
C CYS A 461 7.73 -2.07 29.61
N ASP A 462 7.86 -1.01 28.81
CA ASP A 462 8.96 -0.84 27.86
C ASP A 462 10.02 0.12 28.44
N PRO A 463 11.32 -0.24 28.42
CA PRO A 463 12.38 0.60 28.99
C PRO A 463 12.50 1.98 28.33
N ALA A 464 12.08 2.13 27.06
CA ALA A 464 12.09 3.42 26.37
C ALA A 464 11.09 4.42 26.98
N CYS A 465 10.12 3.96 27.79
CA CYS A 465 9.17 4.82 28.48
C CYS A 465 9.86 5.90 29.32
N ALA A 466 10.89 5.53 30.08
CA ALA A 466 11.61 6.48 30.94
C ALA A 466 12.29 7.59 30.13
N LEU A 467 12.95 7.23 29.03
CA LEU A 467 13.61 8.20 28.13
C LEU A 467 12.61 9.12 27.43
N LEU A 468 11.44 8.58 27.05
CA LEU A 468 10.39 9.39 26.43
C LEU A 468 9.78 10.40 27.41
N GLU A 469 9.75 10.09 28.70
CA GLU A 469 9.25 11.01 29.73
C GLU A 469 10.19 12.20 29.98
N GLU A 470 11.50 11.98 29.90
CA GLU A 470 12.51 13.03 30.08
C GLU A 470 12.43 14.14 29.02
N VAL A 471 11.91 13.81 27.83
CA VAL A 471 11.81 14.75 26.71
C VAL A 471 10.43 15.40 26.59
N LEU A 472 9.50 15.12 27.51
CA LEU A 472 8.15 15.68 27.43
C LEU A 472 8.15 17.19 27.72
N PRO A 473 7.39 17.99 26.96
CA PRO A 473 7.18 19.39 27.27
C PRO A 473 6.58 19.57 28.68
N PRO A 474 6.97 20.62 29.43
CA PRO A 474 6.38 20.93 30.73
C PRO A 474 4.86 21.02 30.68
N GLY A 475 4.18 20.46 31.68
CA GLY A 475 2.71 20.45 31.74
C GLY A 475 2.05 19.32 30.93
N THR A 476 2.81 18.49 30.22
CA THR A 476 2.27 17.29 29.54
C THR A 476 1.67 16.32 30.57
N ARG A 477 0.43 15.89 30.34
CA ARG A 477 -0.20 14.81 31.12
C ARG A 477 0.39 13.47 30.71
N VAL A 478 0.86 12.67 31.66
CA VAL A 478 1.44 11.33 31.38
C VAL A 478 0.52 10.23 31.90
N LEU A 479 0.12 9.33 31.01
CA LEU A 479 -0.68 8.15 31.32
C LEU A 479 0.09 6.90 30.93
N ARG A 480 0.16 5.92 31.82
CA ARG A 480 0.98 4.71 31.64
C ARG A 480 0.13 3.46 31.67
N TYR A 481 0.31 2.60 30.68
CA TYR A 481 -0.31 1.28 30.62
C TYR A 481 0.74 0.18 30.59
N GLY A 482 0.35 -1.05 30.91
CA GLY A 482 1.22 -2.22 30.75
C GLY A 482 0.54 -3.50 31.25
N LEU A 483 1.06 -4.66 30.87
CA LEU A 483 0.58 -5.96 31.37
C LEU A 483 1.64 -6.57 32.29
N ARG A 484 1.25 -7.02 33.48
CA ARG A 484 2.17 -7.65 34.44
C ARG A 484 2.89 -8.88 33.89
N ALA A 485 2.22 -9.65 33.02
CA ALA A 485 2.79 -10.82 32.35
C ALA A 485 4.03 -10.49 31.49
N ARG A 486 4.26 -9.21 31.18
CA ARG A 486 5.30 -8.73 30.28
C ARG A 486 6.56 -8.28 31.02
N GLY A 487 6.55 -8.36 32.35
CA GLY A 487 7.66 -7.98 33.22
C GLY A 487 7.28 -6.89 34.21
N ALA A 488 8.21 -6.59 35.11
CA ALA A 488 8.06 -5.48 36.04
C ALA A 488 8.02 -4.15 35.26
N PRO A 489 7.10 -3.24 35.60
CA PRO A 489 7.04 -1.95 34.95
C PRO A 489 8.22 -1.07 35.39
N TYR A 490 8.67 -0.20 34.49
CA TYR A 490 9.73 0.78 34.75
C TYR A 490 9.21 2.02 35.48
N ALA A 491 7.88 2.21 35.53
CA ALA A 491 7.22 3.30 36.24
C ALA A 491 5.81 2.87 36.72
N PRO A 492 5.21 3.56 37.70
CA PRO A 492 3.86 3.24 38.16
C PRO A 492 2.82 3.26 37.03
N LEU A 493 2.15 2.13 36.83
CA LEU A 493 1.11 1.99 35.82
C LEU A 493 -0.21 2.59 36.32
N HIS A 494 -0.84 3.38 35.47
CA HIS A 494 -2.19 3.89 35.66
C HIS A 494 -3.23 2.86 35.22
N LEU A 495 -2.93 2.08 34.18
CA LEU A 495 -3.80 1.01 33.68
C LEU A 495 -3.01 -0.29 33.49
N THR A 496 -3.50 -1.39 34.05
CA THR A 496 -2.95 -2.73 33.83
C THR A 496 -4.06 -3.77 33.83
N GLY A 497 -3.71 -5.04 33.65
CA GLY A 497 -4.68 -6.11 33.75
C GLY A 497 -4.12 -7.50 33.56
N GLU A 498 -4.95 -8.48 33.88
CA GLU A 498 -4.69 -9.91 33.67
C GLU A 498 -5.36 -10.39 32.40
N VAL A 499 -4.66 -11.22 31.62
CA VAL A 499 -5.08 -11.64 30.28
C VAL A 499 -5.68 -13.03 30.30
N GLU A 500 -6.85 -13.18 29.72
CA GLU A 500 -7.48 -14.45 29.40
C GLU A 500 -7.62 -14.60 27.88
N LEU A 501 -7.04 -15.66 27.32
CA LEU A 501 -7.08 -15.97 25.89
C LEU A 501 -8.28 -16.86 25.56
N GLY A 502 -9.02 -16.51 24.52
CA GLY A 502 -10.10 -17.33 23.98
C GLY A 502 -10.10 -17.37 22.46
N TRP A 503 -10.80 -18.37 21.89
CA TRP A 503 -10.97 -18.49 20.45
C TRP A 503 -11.79 -17.36 19.81
N ARG A 504 -12.50 -16.56 20.62
CA ARG A 504 -13.29 -15.40 20.20
C ARG A 504 -12.55 -14.07 20.39
N GLY A 505 -11.33 -14.10 20.92
CA GLY A 505 -10.56 -12.91 21.24
C GLY A 505 -9.86 -12.98 22.60
N THR A 506 -9.42 -11.82 23.07
CA THR A 506 -8.70 -11.65 24.33
C THR A 506 -9.54 -10.84 25.30
N THR A 507 -9.63 -11.28 26.55
CA THR A 507 -10.24 -10.52 27.65
C THR A 507 -9.14 -10.05 28.60
N VAL A 508 -9.21 -8.80 29.04
CA VAL A 508 -8.29 -8.19 30.00
C VAL A 508 -9.08 -7.73 31.21
N ALA A 509 -8.89 -8.36 32.36
CA ALA A 509 -9.45 -7.87 33.61
C ALA A 509 -8.67 -6.62 34.04
N LEU A 510 -9.34 -5.47 34.09
CA LEU A 510 -8.69 -4.18 34.25
C LEU A 510 -8.40 -3.87 35.73
N GLU A 511 -7.20 -3.36 35.97
CA GLU A 511 -6.82 -2.70 37.20
C GLU A 511 -6.35 -1.27 36.88
N SER A 512 -6.94 -0.28 37.55
CA SER A 512 -6.63 1.13 37.33
C SER A 512 -6.22 1.85 38.62
N ARG A 513 -5.31 2.81 38.51
CA ARG A 513 -4.90 3.72 39.58
C ARG A 513 -4.78 5.14 39.05
N ASP A 514 -5.22 6.12 39.83
CA ASP A 514 -5.05 7.56 39.56
C ASP A 514 -5.49 7.98 38.13
N LEU A 515 -6.57 7.36 37.63
CA LEU A 515 -7.15 7.65 36.30
C LEU A 515 -8.36 8.59 36.41
N PRO A 516 -8.72 9.30 35.32
CA PRO A 516 -9.90 10.18 35.29
C PRO A 516 -11.18 9.47 35.73
N THR A 517 -12.10 10.24 36.29
CA THR A 517 -13.44 9.80 36.73
C THR A 517 -14.19 9.06 35.61
N GLY A 518 -14.74 7.87 35.91
CA GLY A 518 -15.58 7.07 34.97
C GLY A 518 -15.07 5.66 34.66
N LEU A 519 -13.82 5.31 35.01
CA LEU A 519 -13.25 3.98 34.78
C LEU A 519 -13.74 2.92 35.79
N ALA A 520 -14.23 3.34 36.96
CA ALA A 520 -14.78 2.44 37.99
C ALA A 520 -15.90 1.51 37.44
N GLU A 521 -16.53 1.90 36.34
CA GLU A 521 -17.60 1.16 35.68
C GLU A 521 -17.09 0.07 34.72
N CYS A 522 -15.83 0.13 34.27
CA CYS A 522 -15.26 -0.81 33.30
C CYS A 522 -14.25 -1.75 33.99
N ARG A 523 -14.69 -2.98 34.32
CA ARG A 523 -13.84 -3.99 34.98
C ARG A 523 -13.08 -4.89 34.01
N ALA A 524 -13.44 -4.91 32.73
CA ALA A 524 -12.79 -5.74 31.75
C ALA A 524 -12.85 -5.12 30.35
N LEU A 525 -11.75 -5.26 29.61
CA LEU A 525 -11.67 -4.92 28.20
C LEU A 525 -11.68 -6.20 27.38
N ARG A 526 -12.38 -6.21 26.25
CA ARG A 526 -12.36 -7.33 25.32
C ARG A 526 -11.90 -6.84 23.96
N THR A 527 -11.13 -7.65 23.25
CA THR A 527 -10.81 -7.43 21.84
C THR A 527 -11.00 -8.74 21.09
N ARG A 528 -11.48 -8.67 19.84
CA ARG A 528 -11.65 -9.87 18.98
C ARG A 528 -10.31 -10.46 18.54
N ALA A 529 -9.23 -9.70 18.64
CA ALA A 529 -7.89 -10.16 18.35
C ALA A 529 -7.37 -11.09 19.48
N VAL A 530 -6.62 -12.11 19.11
CA VAL A 530 -6.14 -13.14 20.05
C VAL A 530 -4.66 -12.95 20.34
N GLY A 531 -4.32 -12.78 21.61
CA GLY A 531 -2.94 -12.75 22.11
C GLY A 531 -2.66 -11.56 23.02
N GLU A 532 -1.67 -11.71 23.90
CA GLU A 532 -1.28 -10.66 24.87
C GLU A 532 -0.87 -9.34 24.21
N VAL A 533 -0.24 -9.39 23.04
CA VAL A 533 0.13 -8.18 22.27
C VAL A 533 -1.11 -7.38 21.89
N HIS A 534 -2.23 -8.05 21.61
CA HIS A 534 -3.48 -7.38 21.32
C HIS A 534 -4.15 -6.81 22.56
N ALA A 535 -3.95 -7.44 23.73
CA ALA A 535 -4.31 -6.84 25.00
C ALA A 535 -3.52 -5.55 25.27
N GLU A 536 -2.20 -5.52 25.04
CA GLU A 536 -1.39 -4.28 25.17
C GLU A 536 -1.91 -3.16 24.25
N ASN A 537 -2.16 -3.47 22.97
CA ASN A 537 -2.70 -2.51 22.01
C ASN A 537 -4.10 -2.01 22.42
N ALA A 538 -4.93 -2.88 22.99
CA ALA A 538 -6.25 -2.53 23.49
C ALA A 538 -6.16 -1.60 24.71
N LEU A 539 -5.26 -1.86 25.66
CA LEU A 539 -5.00 -0.96 26.79
C LEU A 539 -4.50 0.42 26.32
N ALA A 540 -3.57 0.45 25.35
CA ALA A 540 -3.06 1.69 24.77
C ALA A 540 -4.17 2.53 24.13
N ALA A 541 -4.98 1.90 23.27
CA ALA A 541 -6.10 2.56 22.59
C ALA A 541 -7.17 3.02 23.58
N PHE A 542 -7.52 2.18 24.55
CA PHE A 542 -8.50 2.51 25.58
C PHE A 542 -8.06 3.73 26.40
N LEU A 543 -6.81 3.73 26.88
CA LEU A 543 -6.29 4.83 27.69
C LEU A 543 -6.18 6.14 26.90
N ALA A 544 -5.81 6.07 25.61
CA ALA A 544 -5.81 7.24 24.72
C ALA A 544 -7.22 7.76 24.41
N ALA A 545 -8.22 6.87 24.28
CA ALA A 545 -9.61 7.25 24.08
C ALA A 545 -10.18 7.96 25.32
N LEU A 546 -9.89 7.47 26.52
CA LEU A 546 -10.24 8.16 27.77
C LEU A 546 -9.59 9.54 27.86
N ALA A 547 -8.31 9.64 27.49
CA ALA A 547 -7.60 10.91 27.45
C ALA A 547 -8.23 11.92 26.47
N ALA A 548 -8.88 11.43 25.41
CA ALA A 548 -9.62 12.20 24.42
C ALA A 548 -11.06 12.55 24.85
N GLY A 549 -11.51 12.10 26.03
CA GLY A 549 -12.86 12.36 26.55
C GLY A 549 -13.92 11.33 26.15
N VAL A 550 -13.52 10.17 25.59
CA VAL A 550 -14.46 9.06 25.37
C VAL A 550 -14.81 8.41 26.72
N SER A 551 -16.07 8.04 26.92
CA SER A 551 -16.47 7.31 28.14
C SER A 551 -15.83 5.92 28.19
N ALA A 552 -15.55 5.41 29.38
CA ALA A 552 -14.97 4.06 29.55
C ALA A 552 -15.87 2.97 28.94
N THR A 553 -17.18 3.11 29.11
CA THR A 553 -18.16 2.17 28.58
C THR A 553 -18.17 2.17 27.05
N ASP A 554 -18.19 3.34 26.41
CA ASP A 554 -18.20 3.43 24.95
C ASP A 554 -16.88 2.98 24.34
N ALA A 555 -15.74 3.36 24.94
CA ALA A 555 -14.42 2.92 24.49
C ALA A 555 -14.29 1.39 24.58
N ALA A 556 -14.71 0.79 25.70
CA ALA A 556 -14.65 -0.66 25.88
C ALA A 556 -15.56 -1.40 24.90
N ARG A 557 -16.79 -0.91 24.67
CA ARG A 557 -17.72 -1.49 23.70
C ARG A 557 -17.16 -1.42 22.28
N ALA A 558 -16.68 -0.25 21.86
CA ALA A 558 -16.13 -0.06 20.52
C ALA A 558 -14.91 -0.96 20.26
N ILE A 559 -13.99 -1.07 21.22
CA ILE A 559 -12.82 -1.95 21.11
C ILE A 559 -13.22 -3.44 21.04
N ALA A 560 -14.30 -3.85 21.72
CA ALA A 560 -14.80 -5.22 21.69
C ALA A 560 -15.51 -5.58 20.37
N GLU A 561 -16.05 -4.59 19.66
CA GLU A 561 -16.76 -4.77 18.40
C GLU A 561 -15.85 -4.65 17.18
N GLU A 562 -14.75 -3.92 17.29
CA GLU A 562 -13.81 -3.68 16.19
C GLU A 562 -13.12 -4.98 15.73
N ALA A 563 -13.06 -5.18 14.42
CA ALA A 563 -12.44 -6.37 13.84
C ALA A 563 -10.90 -6.22 13.83
N PRO A 564 -10.15 -7.30 14.09
CA PRO A 564 -8.71 -7.26 13.88
C PRO A 564 -8.39 -7.05 12.39
N PRO A 565 -7.27 -6.38 12.06
CA PRO A 565 -6.80 -6.32 10.68
C PRO A 565 -6.61 -7.73 10.09
N PRO A 566 -6.93 -7.96 8.80
CA PRO A 566 -6.73 -9.25 8.14
C PRO A 566 -5.29 -9.77 8.29
N GLY A 567 -5.14 -11.08 8.49
CA GLY A 567 -3.85 -11.73 8.70
C GLY A 567 -3.18 -11.46 10.06
N ARG A 568 -3.93 -11.05 11.09
CA ARG A 568 -3.46 -10.93 12.49
C ARG A 568 -4.21 -11.90 13.39
N PHE A 569 -3.61 -13.06 13.65
CA PHE A 569 -4.20 -14.22 14.32
C PHE A 569 -5.64 -14.50 13.83
N GLU A 570 -5.83 -14.44 12.51
CA GLU A 570 -7.13 -14.53 11.89
C GLU A 570 -7.55 -16.00 11.78
N ARG A 571 -8.62 -16.37 12.49
CA ARG A 571 -9.18 -17.72 12.40
C ARG A 571 -10.07 -17.84 11.17
N ILE A 572 -9.62 -18.61 10.18
CA ILE A 572 -10.34 -18.81 8.91
C ILE A 572 -11.11 -20.14 8.84
N ALA A 573 -10.89 -21.06 9.80
CA ALA A 573 -11.66 -22.30 9.92
C ALA A 573 -11.82 -22.72 11.38
N HIS A 574 -12.89 -23.46 11.67
CA HIS A 574 -13.22 -23.88 13.04
C HIS A 574 -12.78 -25.30 13.39
N ALA A 575 -12.91 -26.25 12.46
CA ALA A 575 -12.57 -27.66 12.67
C ALA A 575 -11.99 -28.28 11.37
N PRO A 576 -10.66 -28.56 11.30
CA PRO A 576 -9.66 -28.13 12.27
C PRO A 576 -9.60 -26.59 12.35
N ALA A 577 -9.16 -26.06 13.50
CA ALA A 577 -8.95 -24.63 13.62
C ALA A 577 -7.77 -24.22 12.72
N VAL A 578 -7.98 -23.28 11.80
CA VAL A 578 -6.94 -22.73 10.93
C VAL A 578 -6.79 -21.25 11.23
N VAL A 579 -5.57 -20.83 11.55
CA VAL A 579 -5.22 -19.45 11.90
C VAL A 579 -4.17 -18.92 10.92
N VAL A 580 -4.39 -17.71 10.41
CA VAL A 580 -3.47 -16.97 9.54
C VAL A 580 -2.87 -15.80 10.32
N ASP A 581 -1.54 -15.71 10.37
CA ASP A 581 -0.83 -14.60 11.00
C ASP A 581 0.35 -14.12 10.14
N TYR A 582 0.58 -12.80 10.12
CA TYR A 582 1.65 -12.13 9.40
C TYR A 582 2.99 -12.09 10.20
N ALA A 583 3.20 -13.01 11.13
CA ALA A 583 4.43 -13.18 11.90
C ALA A 583 5.62 -13.52 10.99
N HIS A 584 6.44 -12.51 10.68
CA HIS A 584 7.59 -12.61 9.77
C HIS A 584 8.95 -12.34 10.46
N SER A 585 8.95 -12.25 11.80
CA SER A 585 10.14 -12.14 12.65
C SER A 585 10.16 -13.29 13.69
N PRO A 586 11.34 -13.66 14.23
CA PRO A 586 11.43 -14.71 15.24
C PRO A 586 10.56 -14.45 16.47
N ASP A 587 10.53 -13.20 16.94
CA ASP A 587 9.75 -12.79 18.11
C ASP A 587 8.24 -12.85 17.84
N ALA A 588 7.78 -12.31 16.70
CA ALA A 588 6.37 -12.38 16.30
C ALA A 588 5.89 -13.84 16.16
N LEU A 589 6.74 -14.71 15.62
CA LEU A 589 6.42 -16.13 15.47
C LEU A 589 6.31 -16.83 16.83
N ARG A 590 7.23 -16.61 17.78
CA ARG A 590 7.14 -17.17 19.14
C ARG A 590 5.83 -16.78 19.81
N ARG A 591 5.41 -15.52 19.69
CA ARG A 591 4.19 -15.00 20.32
C ARG A 591 2.93 -15.59 19.72
N THR A 592 2.89 -15.69 18.39
CA THR A 592 1.80 -16.36 17.67
C THR A 592 1.69 -17.81 18.11
N LEU A 593 2.82 -18.52 18.17
CA LEU A 593 2.82 -19.92 18.58
C LEU A 593 2.47 -20.13 20.06
N SER A 594 2.88 -19.22 20.94
CA SER A 594 2.47 -19.23 22.35
C SER A 594 0.94 -19.14 22.47
N SER A 595 0.34 -18.17 21.77
CA SER A 595 -1.12 -17.96 21.76
C SER A 595 -1.86 -19.16 21.14
N ALA A 596 -1.35 -19.68 20.02
CA ALA A 596 -1.90 -20.87 19.38
C ALA A 596 -1.79 -22.12 20.25
N ARG A 597 -0.69 -22.27 20.99
CA ARG A 597 -0.49 -23.40 21.91
C ARG A 597 -1.43 -23.31 23.11
N ALA A 598 -1.61 -22.12 23.70
CA ALA A 598 -2.53 -21.92 24.82
C ALA A 598 -3.98 -22.27 24.46
N LEU A 599 -4.38 -22.06 23.19
CA LEU A 599 -5.73 -22.36 22.70
C LEU A 599 -5.90 -23.79 22.14
N CYS A 600 -4.82 -24.44 21.71
CA CYS A 600 -4.86 -25.73 21.05
C CYS A 600 -4.73 -26.88 22.06
N THR A 601 -5.78 -27.68 22.19
CA THR A 601 -5.80 -28.90 23.02
C THR A 601 -5.21 -30.13 22.31
N GLY A 602 -5.03 -30.07 20.98
CA GLY A 602 -4.56 -31.18 20.15
C GLY A 602 -3.18 -30.94 19.54
N ARG A 603 -2.98 -31.49 18.33
CA ARG A 603 -1.75 -31.28 17.56
C ARG A 603 -1.78 -29.89 16.90
N LEU A 604 -0.77 -29.07 17.20
CA LEU A 604 -0.55 -27.79 16.52
C LEU A 604 0.33 -28.00 15.29
N TRP A 605 -0.21 -27.70 14.11
CA TRP A 605 0.51 -27.71 12.84
C TRP A 605 0.94 -26.29 12.51
N VAL A 606 2.19 -26.13 12.09
CA VAL A 606 2.76 -24.80 11.79
C VAL A 606 3.24 -24.81 10.34
N VAL A 607 2.61 -23.97 9.52
CA VAL A 607 3.07 -23.68 8.16
C VAL A 607 3.65 -22.28 8.18
N VAL A 608 4.98 -22.18 8.14
CA VAL A 608 5.69 -20.90 8.17
C VAL A 608 6.56 -20.77 6.92
N GLY A 609 6.48 -19.60 6.29
CA GLY A 609 7.39 -19.19 5.24
C GLY A 609 8.44 -18.24 5.78
N ALA A 610 9.65 -18.31 5.24
CA ALA A 610 10.62 -17.22 5.34
C ALA A 610 10.81 -16.64 3.94
N GLY A 611 10.61 -15.32 3.80
CA GLY A 611 10.83 -14.65 2.52
C GLY A 611 12.23 -14.96 2.00
N GLY A 612 12.30 -15.44 0.75
CA GLY A 612 13.50 -16.06 0.18
C GLY A 612 14.75 -15.17 0.09
N GLN A 613 14.63 -13.88 0.38
CA GLN A 613 15.69 -12.88 0.15
C GLN A 613 15.83 -11.79 1.23
N ARG A 614 15.05 -11.83 2.33
CA ARG A 614 15.13 -10.81 3.39
C ARG A 614 15.60 -11.45 4.70
N ASP A 615 16.86 -11.18 5.04
CA ASP A 615 17.58 -11.65 6.24
C ASP A 615 17.64 -13.20 6.36
N VAL A 616 18.73 -13.80 5.89
CA VAL A 616 19.00 -15.24 6.06
C VAL A 616 19.25 -15.57 7.55
N GLY A 617 19.82 -14.63 8.31
CA GLY A 617 20.18 -14.79 9.71
C GLY A 617 18.96 -15.05 10.61
N LYS A 618 17.83 -14.42 10.33
CA LYS A 618 16.58 -14.68 11.08
C LYS A 618 15.95 -16.03 10.79
N ARG A 619 16.26 -16.72 9.68
CA ARG A 619 15.61 -18.00 9.32
C ARG A 619 15.86 -19.09 10.35
N SER A 620 17.12 -19.22 10.77
CA SER A 620 17.51 -20.17 11.81
C SER A 620 16.81 -19.85 13.14
N ALA A 621 16.68 -18.57 13.48
CA ALA A 621 15.95 -18.12 14.66
C ALA A 621 14.44 -18.34 14.56
N MET A 622 13.83 -18.19 13.38
CA MET A 622 12.43 -18.52 13.11
C MET A 622 12.20 -20.04 13.18
N GLY A 623 13.11 -20.86 12.65
CA GLY A 623 13.05 -22.31 12.81
C GLY A 623 13.13 -22.75 14.27
N ARG A 624 14.02 -22.13 15.07
CA ARG A 624 14.06 -22.32 16.52
C ARG A 624 12.78 -21.87 17.21
N ALA A 625 12.19 -20.76 16.79
CA ALA A 625 10.91 -20.27 17.32
C ALA A 625 9.74 -21.20 17.00
N ALA A 626 9.76 -21.86 15.83
CA ALA A 626 8.75 -22.84 15.41
C ALA A 626 8.96 -24.23 16.00
N SER A 627 10.17 -24.51 16.51
CA SER A 627 10.48 -25.78 17.13
C SER A 627 9.76 -25.89 18.48
N PRO A 628 9.22 -27.06 18.84
CA PRO A 628 8.64 -27.25 20.15
C PRO A 628 9.70 -26.98 21.23
N THR A 629 9.41 -26.08 22.17
CA THR A 629 10.09 -26.08 23.46
C THR A 629 9.78 -27.42 24.11
N ARG A 630 10.82 -28.20 24.39
CA ARG A 630 10.72 -29.43 25.19
C ARG A 630 10.13 -29.12 26.56
#